data_AF-A0A7W5ZNZ4-F1
#
_entry.id   AF-A0A7W5ZNZ4-F1
#
_cell.length_a   1.000
_cell.length_b   1.000
_cell.length_c   1.000
_cell.angle_alpha   90.00
_cell.angle_beta   90.00
_cell.angle_gamma   90.00
#
_symmetry.space_group_name_H-M   'P 1'
#
loop_
_entity.id
_entity.type
_entity.pdbx_description
1 polymer ?
#
loop_
_entity_poly.entity_id
_entity_poly.type
_entity_poly.pdbx_seq_one_letter_code
_entity_poly.pdbx_strand_id
1 'polypeptide(L)'
;MKPLLLSLCLWASVAGHSIAQQTTVVNRWISPVTKDFMSLPESIYTDQQLISWGYTQKTFQFEAYSEEPNGDNVTAVYRWIMPNCKESILIAEHELTDAQLQSWGYRDKRLQFYVPVFEKIGNQGE
;
A
#
# COMPACT_ATOMS: atom_id res chain seq x y z
N MET A 1 28.33 62.54 -11.56
CA MET A 1 27.94 61.23 -12.12
C MET A 1 27.65 60.30 -10.95
N LYS A 2 26.40 59.84 -10.77
CA LYS A 2 25.95 58.95 -9.68
C LYS A 2 25.50 57.62 -10.30
N PRO A 3 26.01 56.46 -9.88
CA PRO A 3 25.44 55.20 -10.32
C PRO A 3 24.22 54.85 -9.45
N LEU A 4 23.06 54.72 -10.09
CA LEU A 4 21.83 54.21 -9.50
C LEU A 4 21.95 52.67 -9.44
N LEU A 5 22.10 52.10 -8.24
CA LEU A 5 22.02 50.66 -8.01
C LEU A 5 20.55 50.28 -7.79
N LEU A 6 19.92 49.67 -8.79
CA LEU A 6 18.63 48.99 -8.63
C LEU A 6 18.87 47.67 -7.87
N SER A 7 18.38 47.60 -6.64
CA SER A 7 18.27 46.36 -5.86
C SER A 7 16.99 45.64 -6.25
N LEU A 8 17.10 44.55 -7.01
CA LEU A 8 16.00 43.61 -7.24
C LEU A 8 15.87 42.70 -6.01
N CYS A 9 14.83 42.90 -5.20
CA CYS A 9 14.41 41.91 -4.21
C CYS A 9 13.64 40.79 -4.92
N LEU A 10 14.30 39.66 -5.15
CA LEU A 10 13.65 38.45 -5.64
C LEU A 10 12.93 37.77 -4.45
N TRP A 11 11.60 37.85 -4.42
CA TRP A 11 10.79 37.09 -3.47
C TRP A 11 10.72 35.65 -3.98
N ALA A 12 11.42 34.73 -3.32
CA ALA A 12 11.25 33.30 -3.57
C ALA A 12 9.94 32.84 -2.89
N SER A 13 8.86 32.74 -3.67
CA SER A 13 7.66 32.04 -3.23
C SER A 13 7.97 30.56 -3.07
N VAL A 14 8.02 30.06 -1.83
CA VAL A 14 7.98 28.62 -1.57
C VAL A 14 6.55 28.18 -1.80
N ALA A 15 6.26 27.63 -2.98
CA ALA A 15 5.02 26.91 -3.21
C ALA A 15 5.03 25.65 -2.34
N GLY A 16 4.28 25.67 -1.24
CA GLY A 16 3.99 24.47 -0.46
C GLY A 16 3.27 23.47 -1.37
N HIS A 17 3.94 22.37 -1.71
CA HIS A 17 3.30 21.26 -2.39
C HIS A 17 2.49 20.50 -1.33
N SER A 18 1.17 20.71 -1.31
CA SER A 18 0.28 19.70 -0.73
C SER A 18 0.37 18.47 -1.63
N ILE A 19 1.10 17.46 -1.20
CA ILE A 19 1.10 16.16 -1.87
C ILE A 19 -0.28 15.57 -1.61
N ALA A 20 -1.11 15.46 -2.65
CA ALA A 20 -2.38 14.75 -2.54
C ALA A 20 -2.09 13.33 -2.03
N GLN A 21 -2.86 12.89 -1.03
CA GLN A 21 -2.71 11.56 -0.44
C GLN A 21 -2.81 10.49 -1.52
N GLN A 22 -1.73 9.74 -1.76
CA GLN A 22 -1.69 8.76 -2.82
C GLN A 22 -2.48 7.51 -2.39
N THR A 23 -3.62 7.30 -3.05
CA THR A 23 -4.43 6.09 -2.89
C THR A 23 -4.14 5.09 -4.01
N THR A 24 -4.46 3.83 -3.76
CA THR A 24 -4.41 2.75 -4.74
C THR A 24 -5.67 1.92 -4.67
N VAL A 25 -6.09 1.42 -5.83
CA VAL A 25 -7.16 0.44 -5.93
C VAL A 25 -6.58 -0.95 -5.70
N VAL A 26 -7.19 -1.69 -4.79
CA VAL A 26 -6.88 -3.10 -4.55
C VAL A 26 -7.93 -3.95 -5.25
N ASN A 27 -7.47 -4.79 -6.18
CA ASN A 27 -8.32 -5.69 -6.95
C ASN A 27 -8.00 -7.13 -6.63
N ARG A 28 -9.05 -7.95 -6.66
CA ARG A 28 -8.96 -9.41 -6.70
C ARG A 28 -8.60 -9.85 -8.11
N TRP A 29 -7.64 -10.76 -8.23
CA TRP A 29 -7.31 -11.47 -9.46
C TRP A 29 -7.20 -12.98 -9.22
N ILE A 30 -7.56 -13.80 -10.19
CA ILE A 30 -7.36 -15.25 -10.14
C ILE A 30 -5.99 -15.61 -10.68
N SER A 31 -5.19 -16.28 -9.85
CA SER A 31 -3.82 -16.69 -10.14
C SER A 31 -3.78 -17.80 -11.21
N PRO A 32 -2.89 -17.70 -12.22
CA PRO A 32 -2.71 -18.75 -13.21
C PRO A 32 -2.06 -19.99 -12.61
N VAL A 33 -1.30 -19.85 -11.52
CA VAL A 33 -0.55 -20.92 -10.86
C VAL A 33 -1.44 -21.69 -9.89
N THR A 34 -2.05 -20.97 -8.94
CA THR A 34 -2.78 -21.60 -7.83
C THR A 34 -4.28 -21.76 -8.10
N LYS A 35 -4.82 -21.05 -9.10
CA LYS A 35 -6.25 -20.96 -9.42
C LYS A 35 -7.11 -20.35 -8.30
N ASP A 36 -6.50 -19.87 -7.23
CA ASP A 36 -7.17 -19.10 -6.18
C ASP A 36 -7.05 -17.59 -6.45
N PHE A 37 -7.75 -16.81 -5.64
CA PHE A 37 -7.74 -15.36 -5.73
C PHE A 37 -6.58 -14.72 -4.95
N MET A 38 -6.07 -13.61 -5.47
CA MET A 38 -5.07 -12.77 -4.83
C MET A 38 -5.54 -11.31 -4.85
N SER A 39 -5.37 -10.61 -3.74
CA SER A 39 -5.59 -9.16 -3.65
C SER A 39 -4.31 -8.43 -4.02
N LEU A 40 -4.32 -7.69 -5.14
CA LEU A 40 -3.15 -7.03 -5.72
C LEU A 40 -3.44 -5.53 -5.92
N PRO A 41 -2.58 -4.63 -5.38
CA PRO A 41 -2.74 -3.19 -5.54
C PRO A 41 -2.22 -2.70 -6.88
N GLU A 42 -2.92 -1.74 -7.49
CA GLU A 42 -2.53 -1.11 -8.76
C GLU A 42 -1.27 -0.25 -8.66
N SER A 43 -0.88 0.16 -7.45
CA SER A 43 0.39 0.87 -7.20
C SER A 43 1.63 0.00 -7.39
N ILE A 44 1.48 -1.33 -7.38
CA ILE A 44 2.58 -2.29 -7.53
C ILE A 44 2.49 -3.04 -8.85
N TYR A 45 1.27 -3.35 -9.30
CA TYR A 45 1.01 -4.21 -10.45
C TYR A 45 0.08 -3.52 -11.43
N THR A 46 0.49 -3.43 -12.69
CA THR A 46 -0.40 -2.94 -13.75
C THR A 46 -1.27 -4.07 -14.29
N ASP A 47 -2.47 -3.74 -14.76
CA ASP A 47 -3.36 -4.72 -15.40
C ASP A 47 -2.67 -5.43 -16.57
N GLN A 48 -1.96 -4.68 -17.41
CA GLN A 48 -1.24 -5.25 -18.56
C GLN A 48 -0.20 -6.29 -18.11
N GLN A 49 0.53 -6.00 -17.03
CA GLN A 49 1.49 -6.94 -16.46
C GLN A 49 0.81 -8.20 -15.94
N LEU A 50 -0.26 -8.06 -15.15
CA LEU A 50 -1.00 -9.20 -14.59
C LEU A 50 -1.64 -10.07 -15.68
N ILE A 51 -2.24 -9.46 -16.69
CA ILE A 51 -2.78 -10.16 -17.85
C ILE A 51 -1.68 -10.88 -18.61
N SER A 52 -0.52 -10.24 -18.83
CA SER A 52 0.63 -10.88 -19.50
C SER A 52 1.17 -12.10 -18.74
N TRP A 53 1.00 -12.13 -17.42
CA TRP A 53 1.36 -13.26 -16.57
C TRP A 53 0.27 -14.33 -16.49
N GLY A 54 -0.91 -14.09 -17.04
CA GLY A 54 -2.03 -15.03 -17.09
C GLY A 54 -3.05 -14.88 -15.96
N TYR A 55 -3.00 -13.81 -15.17
CA TYR A 55 -4.05 -13.52 -14.19
C TYR A 55 -5.36 -13.17 -14.88
N THR A 56 -6.48 -13.58 -14.29
CA THR A 56 -7.82 -13.40 -14.86
C THR A 56 -8.83 -12.91 -13.84
N GLN A 57 -10.05 -12.57 -14.29
CA GLN A 57 -11.20 -12.25 -13.44
C GLN A 57 -10.95 -11.11 -12.43
N LYS A 58 -10.36 -10.00 -12.91
CA LYS A 58 -10.19 -8.77 -12.12
C LYS A 58 -11.53 -8.35 -11.52
N THR A 59 -11.57 -8.19 -10.21
CA THR A 59 -12.75 -7.69 -9.48
C THR A 59 -12.29 -6.65 -8.47
N PHE A 60 -12.88 -5.45 -8.50
CA PHE A 60 -12.62 -4.42 -7.49
C PHE A 60 -12.95 -4.93 -6.08
N GLN A 61 -12.12 -4.59 -5.09
CA GLN A 61 -12.41 -4.90 -3.69
C GLN A 61 -12.55 -3.64 -2.84
N PHE A 62 -11.52 -2.78 -2.81
CA PHE A 62 -11.48 -1.56 -2.01
C PHE A 62 -10.35 -0.62 -2.45
N GLU A 63 -10.32 0.57 -1.89
CA GLU A 63 -9.21 1.52 -1.99
C GLU A 63 -8.38 1.52 -0.70
N ALA A 64 -7.07 1.76 -0.83
CA ALA A 64 -6.12 1.82 0.28
C ALA A 64 -5.09 2.93 0.04
N TYR A 65 -4.25 3.24 1.02
CA TYR A 65 -3.14 4.17 0.82
C TYR A 65 -1.94 3.44 0.22
N SER A 66 -1.36 3.95 -0.86
CA SER A 66 -0.16 3.36 -1.46
C SER A 66 1.12 3.71 -0.71
N GLU A 67 1.09 4.82 0.03
CA GLU A 67 2.16 5.33 0.87
C GLU A 67 1.61 5.61 2.27
N GLU A 68 2.48 5.63 3.28
CA GLU A 68 2.07 5.96 4.64
C GLU A 68 1.65 7.43 4.71
N PRO A 69 0.38 7.75 5.00
CA PRO A 69 -0.04 9.13 5.16
C PRO A 69 0.51 9.77 6.44
N ASN A 70 0.84 11.06 6.35
CA ASN A 70 1.29 11.82 7.50
C ASN A 70 0.13 12.07 8.47
N GLY A 71 0.23 11.51 9.68
CA GLY A 71 -0.67 11.84 10.78
C GLY A 71 -1.97 11.05 10.86
N ASP A 72 -2.22 10.11 9.93
CA ASP A 72 -3.35 9.18 10.04
C ASP A 72 -2.92 7.91 10.81
N ASN A 73 -3.83 7.37 11.63
CA ASN A 73 -3.63 6.08 12.28
C ASN A 73 -3.84 4.96 11.26
N VAL A 74 -2.77 4.55 10.59
CA VAL A 74 -2.78 3.47 9.61
C VAL A 74 -1.92 2.29 10.04
N THR A 75 -2.19 1.12 9.48
CA THR A 75 -1.33 -0.06 9.59
C THR A 75 -0.88 -0.50 8.20
N ALA A 76 0.38 -0.91 8.12
CA ALA A 76 0.95 -1.49 6.91
C ALA A 76 0.38 -2.91 6.69
N VAL A 77 0.06 -3.25 5.44
CA VAL A 77 -0.37 -4.60 5.06
C VAL A 77 0.70 -5.25 4.21
N TYR A 78 1.18 -6.41 4.65
CA TYR A 78 2.26 -7.14 4.02
C TYR A 78 1.76 -8.41 3.35
N ARG A 79 2.30 -8.70 2.17
CA ARG A 79 2.19 -10.02 1.56
C ARG A 79 3.30 -10.92 2.08
N TRP A 80 2.93 -12.17 2.36
CA TRP A 80 3.82 -13.27 2.67
C TRP A 80 3.57 -14.43 1.71
N ILE A 81 4.63 -15.17 1.34
CA ILE A 81 4.55 -16.29 0.38
C ILE A 81 4.83 -17.60 1.10
N MET A 82 4.01 -18.61 0.85
CA MET A 82 4.26 -19.99 1.25
C MET A 82 5.05 -20.72 0.15
N PRO A 83 6.35 -21.06 0.34
CA PRO A 83 7.20 -21.50 -0.77
C PRO A 83 6.80 -22.83 -1.42
N ASN A 84 6.16 -23.74 -0.67
CA ASN A 84 5.81 -25.09 -1.11
C ASN A 84 4.58 -25.14 -2.03
N CYS A 85 3.62 -24.22 -1.88
CA CYS A 85 2.43 -24.13 -2.72
C CYS A 85 2.32 -22.83 -3.53
N LYS A 86 3.26 -21.89 -3.36
CA LYS A 86 3.26 -20.58 -4.02
C LYS A 86 2.04 -19.70 -3.71
N GLU A 87 1.29 -20.05 -2.67
CA GLU A 87 0.20 -19.22 -2.17
C GLU A 87 0.75 -17.98 -1.47
N SER A 88 -0.05 -16.93 -1.45
CA SER A 88 0.26 -15.73 -0.69
C SER A 88 -0.87 -15.35 0.25
N ILE A 89 -0.51 -14.77 1.39
CA ILE A 89 -1.46 -14.21 2.34
C ILE A 89 -1.12 -12.74 2.60
N LEU A 90 -2.15 -11.93 2.85
CA LEU A 90 -2.00 -10.55 3.33
C LEU A 90 -2.21 -10.54 4.84
N ILE A 91 -1.29 -9.91 5.57
CA ILE A 91 -1.34 -9.77 7.03
C ILE A 91 -1.04 -8.30 7.36
N ALA A 92 -1.89 -7.68 8.17
CA ALA A 92 -1.63 -6.34 8.68
C ALA A 92 -0.50 -6.41 9.73
N GLU A 93 0.31 -5.37 9.79
CA GLU A 93 1.39 -5.25 10.76
C GLU A 93 0.80 -5.42 12.18
N HIS A 94 1.49 -6.23 12.99
CA HIS A 94 1.09 -6.62 14.35
C HIS A 94 -0.13 -7.55 14.50
N GLU A 95 -0.80 -8.02 13.43
CA GLU A 95 -1.81 -9.10 13.55
C GLU A 95 -1.15 -10.44 13.90
N LEU A 96 0.00 -10.74 13.27
CA LEU A 96 0.88 -11.87 13.56
C LEU A 96 2.33 -11.40 13.54
N THR A 97 3.17 -11.97 14.39
CA THR A 97 4.60 -11.63 14.38
C THR A 97 5.31 -12.25 13.18
N ASP A 98 6.33 -11.56 12.66
CA ASP A 98 7.20 -12.09 11.61
C ASP A 98 7.81 -13.44 12.01
N ALA A 99 8.24 -13.59 13.27
CA ALA A 99 8.80 -14.83 13.79
C ALA A 99 7.78 -15.99 13.72
N GLN A 100 6.51 -15.72 14.03
CA GLN A 100 5.45 -16.71 13.93
C GLN A 100 5.19 -17.13 12.48
N LEU A 101 5.03 -16.18 11.56
CA LEU A 101 4.84 -16.48 10.13
C LEU A 101 6.03 -17.25 9.55
N GLN A 102 7.26 -16.86 9.92
CA GLN A 102 8.47 -17.58 9.50
C GLN A 102 8.54 -18.99 10.08
N SER A 103 8.10 -19.20 11.33
CA SER A 103 8.03 -20.53 11.96
C SER A 103 7.04 -21.45 11.26
N TRP A 104 5.97 -20.90 10.67
CA TRP A 104 5.01 -21.63 9.83
C TRP A 104 5.49 -21.83 8.39
N GLY A 105 6.66 -21.29 8.04
CA GLY A 105 7.29 -21.48 6.74
C GLY A 105 7.07 -20.35 5.74
N TYR A 106 6.35 -19.28 6.09
CA TYR A 106 6.15 -18.14 5.20
C TYR A 106 7.45 -17.35 5.00
N ARG A 107 7.65 -16.81 3.80
CA ARG A 107 8.83 -16.06 3.36
C ARG A 107 8.43 -14.84 2.54
N ASP A 108 9.43 -14.08 2.08
CA ASP A 108 9.28 -13.01 1.10
C ASP A 108 8.27 -11.91 1.49
N LYS A 109 8.34 -11.46 2.77
CA LYS A 109 7.54 -10.33 3.28
C LYS A 109 7.71 -9.11 2.36
N ARG A 110 6.60 -8.59 1.85
CA ARG A 110 6.59 -7.40 0.99
C ARG A 110 5.42 -6.49 1.30
N LEU A 111 5.70 -5.22 1.59
CA LEU A 111 4.67 -4.19 1.77
C LEU A 111 3.78 -4.12 0.53
N GLN A 112 2.47 -4.04 0.73
CA GLN A 112 1.49 -3.88 -0.34
C GLN A 112 0.85 -2.49 -0.32
N PHE A 113 0.32 -2.07 0.84
CA PHE A 113 -0.41 -0.82 1.03
C PHE A 113 -0.61 -0.56 2.53
N TYR A 114 -1.21 0.57 2.89
CA TYR A 114 -1.63 0.92 4.25
C TYR A 114 -3.15 1.04 4.32
N VAL A 115 -3.73 0.65 5.46
CA VAL A 115 -5.17 0.77 5.72
C VAL A 115 -5.43 1.52 7.03
N PRO A 116 -6.53 2.28 7.14
CA PRO A 116 -6.93 2.89 8.41
C PRO A 116 -7.09 1.85 9.51
N VAL A 117 -6.57 2.14 10.70
CA VAL A 117 -6.84 1.36 11.91
C VAL A 117 -8.09 1.93 12.55
N PHE A 118 -9.18 1.15 12.53
CA PHE A 118 -10.37 1.47 13.30
C PHE A 118 -10.17 0.95 14.72
N GLU A 119 -10.10 1.85 15.69
CA GLU A 119 -10.20 1.45 17.08
C GLU A 119 -11.54 0.72 17.27
N LYS A 120 -11.49 -0.47 17.90
CA LYS A 120 -12.73 -1.11 18.36
C LYS A 120 -13.39 -0.12 19.30
N ILE A 121 -14.56 0.40 18.94
CA ILE A 121 -15.40 1.13 19.87
C ILE A 121 -15.62 0.17 21.03
N GLY A 122 -14.99 0.47 22.16
CA GLY A 122 -15.10 -0.35 23.36
C GLY A 122 -16.58 -0.55 23.68
N ASN A 123 -16.95 -1.76 24.09
CA ASN A 123 -18.25 -2.03 24.68
C ASN A 123 -18.50 -0.97 25.76
N GLN A 124 -19.33 0.02 25.44
CA GLN A 124 -19.97 0.84 26.45
C GLN A 124 -20.88 -0.14 27.18
N GLY A 125 -20.45 -0.54 28.37
CA GLY A 125 -21.24 -1.42 29.21
C GLY A 125 -22.56 -0.74 29.54
N GLU A 126 -23.66 -1.44 29.25
CA GLU A 126 -24.93 -1.41 29.99
C GLU A 126 -25.55 -2.80 29.93
#